data_AF-A0A937Z7X0-F1
#
_entry.id   AF-A0A937Z7X0-F1
#
_cell.length_a   1.000
_cell.length_b   1.000
_cell.length_c   1.000
_cell.angle_alpha   90.00
_cell.angle_beta   90.00
_cell.angle_gamma   90.00
#
_symmetry.space_group_name_H-M   'P 1'
#
loop_
_entity.id
_entity.type
_entity.pdbx_description
1 polymer ?
#
loop_
_entity_poly.entity_id
_entity_poly.type
_entity_poly.pdbx_seq_one_letter_code
_entity_poly.pdbx_strand_id
1 'polypeptide(L)'
;VHPLCARFCEALELDPLGLIASGTLLAGVAAADAETAMAACQGAGVPCARIGVATDRRGAVRRRMGEGWKPLPRFDQDEIARLFAEAE
;
A
#
# COMPACT_ATOMS: atom_id res chain seq x y z
N VAL A 1 6.76 0.12 5.09
CA VAL A 1 7.66 0.29 3.92
C VAL A 1 9.05 -0.19 4.33
N HIS A 2 9.77 -0.90 3.45
CA HIS A 2 11.14 -1.34 3.76
C HIS A 2 12.06 -0.12 4.01
N PRO A 3 12.96 -0.13 5.01
CA PRO A 3 13.74 1.05 5.37
C PRO A 3 14.56 1.65 4.22
N LEU A 4 15.16 0.80 3.36
CA LEU A 4 15.87 1.30 2.18
C LEU A 4 14.94 1.99 1.20
N CYS A 5 13.76 1.42 0.92
CA CYS A 5 12.78 2.02 0.02
C CYS A 5 12.31 3.38 0.57
N ALA A 6 12.07 3.50 1.88
CA ALA A 6 11.69 4.77 2.51
C ALA A 6 12.75 5.86 2.28
N ARG A 7 14.04 5.53 2.44
CA ARG A 7 15.15 6.48 2.19
C ARG A 7 15.22 6.94 0.73
N PHE A 8 14.97 6.04 -0.22
CA PHE A 8 14.93 6.42 -1.64
C PHE A 8 13.72 7.31 -1.95
N CYS A 9 12.54 6.98 -1.43
CA CYS A 9 11.34 7.79 -1.61
C CYS A 9 11.52 9.19 -1.04
N GLU A 10 12.14 9.31 0.14
CA GLU A 10 12.45 10.60 0.76
C GLU A 10 13.43 11.41 -0.07
N ALA A 11 14.52 10.80 -0.55
CA ALA A 11 15.54 11.50 -1.33
C ALA A 11 15.07 11.94 -2.73
N LEU A 12 14.09 11.25 -3.30
CA LEU A 12 13.56 11.49 -4.65
C LEU A 12 12.15 12.10 -4.65
N GLU A 13 11.64 12.46 -3.47
CA GLU A 13 10.29 13.03 -3.29
C GLU A 13 9.15 12.17 -3.89
N LEU A 14 9.22 10.85 -3.75
CA LEU A 14 8.23 9.90 -4.27
C LEU A 14 7.23 9.48 -3.18
N ASP A 15 5.95 9.30 -3.53
CA ASP A 15 5.00 8.62 -2.63
C ASP A 15 5.19 7.10 -2.75
N PRO A 16 5.58 6.38 -1.67
CA PRO A 16 5.81 4.94 -1.74
C PRO A 16 4.56 4.12 -2.11
N LEU A 17 3.35 4.68 -1.97
CA LEU A 17 2.11 4.02 -2.40
C LEU A 17 1.90 4.08 -3.92
N GLY A 18 2.60 4.97 -4.61
CA GLY A 18 2.59 5.10 -6.07
C GLY A 18 3.66 4.26 -6.77
N LEU A 19 4.47 3.50 -6.01
CA LEU A 19 5.49 2.60 -6.55
C LEU A 19 4.93 1.20 -6.83
N ILE A 20 5.38 0.59 -7.91
CA ILE A 20 5.11 -0.82 -8.21
C ILE A 20 5.85 -1.71 -7.21
N ALA A 21 5.09 -2.53 -6.51
CA ALA A 21 5.58 -3.48 -5.51
C ALA A 21 5.60 -4.92 -6.06
N SER A 22 6.36 -5.17 -7.13
CA SER A 22 6.49 -6.51 -7.73
C SER A 22 6.86 -7.56 -6.67
N GLY A 23 6.02 -8.60 -6.55
CA GLY A 23 6.15 -9.64 -5.52
C GLY A 23 5.32 -9.42 -4.25
N THR A 24 4.52 -8.35 -4.18
CA THR A 24 3.55 -8.13 -3.09
C THR A 24 2.14 -8.53 -3.52
N LEU A 25 1.35 -9.06 -2.59
CA LEU A 25 -0.06 -9.41 -2.80
C LEU A 25 -0.96 -8.51 -1.92
N LEU A 26 -2.00 -7.94 -2.53
CA LEU A 26 -3.14 -7.36 -1.82
C LEU A 26 -4.32 -8.33 -1.91
N ALA A 27 -4.83 -8.77 -0.76
CA ALA A 27 -5.93 -9.73 -0.69
C ALA A 27 -7.10 -9.17 0.12
N GLY A 28 -8.31 -9.32 -0.42
CA GLY A 28 -9.54 -9.18 0.35
C GLY A 28 -9.93 -10.53 0.93
N VAL A 29 -10.17 -10.57 2.24
CA VAL A 29 -10.60 -11.78 2.97
C VAL A 29 -11.84 -11.47 3.80
N ALA A 30 -12.65 -12.49 4.10
CA ALA A 30 -13.75 -12.31 5.03
C ALA A 30 -13.20 -11.91 6.42
N ALA A 31 -13.92 -11.03 7.13
CA ALA A 31 -13.45 -10.51 8.41
C ALA A 31 -13.19 -11.62 9.44
N ALA A 32 -13.99 -12.68 9.41
CA ALA A 32 -13.83 -13.85 10.30
C ALA A 32 -12.56 -14.67 9.99
N ASP A 33 -12.07 -14.64 8.75
CA ASP A 33 -10.92 -15.43 8.30
C ASP A 33 -9.61 -14.65 8.34
N ALA A 34 -9.64 -13.36 8.68
CA ALA A 34 -8.48 -12.48 8.60
C ALA A 34 -7.30 -12.95 9.46
N GLU A 35 -7.58 -13.35 10.70
CA GLU A 35 -6.54 -13.83 11.63
C GLU A 35 -5.98 -15.19 11.18
N THR A 36 -6.83 -16.09 10.68
CA THR A 36 -6.40 -17.39 10.13
C THR A 36 -5.52 -17.23 8.90
N ALA A 37 -5.90 -16.34 7.98
CA ALA A 37 -5.11 -16.03 6.79
C ALA A 37 -3.75 -15.41 7.16
N MET A 38 -3.73 -14.46 8.10
CA MET A 38 -2.49 -13.86 8.59
C MET A 38 -1.56 -14.88 9.25
N ALA A 39 -2.11 -15.79 10.07
CA ALA A 39 -1.35 -16.86 10.71
C ALA A 39 -0.77 -17.84 9.67
N ALA A 40 -1.51 -18.18 8.61
CA ALA A 40 -1.01 -19.00 7.53
C ALA A 40 0.16 -18.34 6.77
N CYS A 41 0.07 -17.05 6.47
CA CYS A 41 1.18 -16.31 5.87
C CYS A 41 2.42 -16.30 6.79
N GLN A 42 2.24 -16.02 8.09
CA GLN A 42 3.32 -16.05 9.07
C GLN A 42 3.98 -17.43 9.18
N GLY A 43 3.18 -18.50 9.21
CA GLY A 43 3.65 -19.89 9.22
C GLY A 43 4.45 -20.27 7.96
N ALA A 44 4.17 -19.62 6.83
CA ALA A 44 4.93 -19.76 5.59
C ALA A 44 6.14 -18.81 5.50
N GLY A 45 6.43 -18.01 6.53
CA GLY A 45 7.51 -17.02 6.51
C GLY A 45 7.23 -15.80 5.64
N VAL A 46 5.97 -15.56 5.27
CA VAL A 46 5.54 -14.43 4.44
C VAL A 46 5.04 -13.29 5.34
N PRO A 47 5.68 -12.11 5.33
CA PRO A 47 5.17 -10.95 6.06
C PRO A 47 3.77 -10.57 5.58
N CYS A 48 2.83 -10.46 6.51
CA CYS A 48 1.45 -10.10 6.22
C CYS A 48 0.94 -9.10 7.26
N ALA A 49 0.15 -8.11 6.82
CA ALA A 49 -0.45 -7.11 7.69
C ALA A 49 -1.86 -6.78 7.23
N ARG A 50 -2.77 -6.60 8.19
CA ARG A 50 -4.10 -6.03 7.93
C ARG A 50 -3.97 -4.51 7.77
N ILE A 51 -4.21 -4.02 6.55
CA ILE A 51 -4.02 -2.59 6.21
C ILE A 51 -5.33 -1.80 6.07
N GLY A 52 -6.49 -2.44 6.18
CA GLY A 52 -7.78 -1.77 6.04
C GLY A 52 -8.97 -2.72 6.16
N VAL A 53 -10.15 -2.16 5.89
CA VAL A 53 -11.44 -2.87 5.89
C VAL A 53 -12.27 -2.40 4.70
N ALA A 54 -12.92 -3.33 4.01
CA ALA A 54 -13.94 -3.01 3.02
C ALA A 54 -15.25 -2.70 3.75
N THR A 55 -15.96 -1.66 3.30
CA THR A 55 -17.23 -1.22 3.90
C THR A 55 -18.28 -1.09 2.81
N ASP A 56 -19.55 -0.94 3.19
CA ASP A 56 -20.64 -0.73 2.23
C ASP A 56 -20.58 0.63 1.50
N ARG A 57 -19.70 1.54 1.94
CA ARG A 57 -19.48 2.82 1.26
C ARG A 57 -18.77 2.61 -0.07
N ARG A 58 -19.45 2.99 -1.14
CA ARG A 58 -18.96 2.92 -2.52
C ARG A 58 -18.19 4.19 -2.91
N GLY A 59 -17.30 4.06 -3.90
CA GLY A 59 -16.71 5.20 -4.61
C GLY A 59 -15.54 5.90 -3.94
N ALA A 60 -15.05 5.44 -2.78
CA ALA A 60 -13.87 6.04 -2.16
C ALA A 60 -13.06 5.05 -1.32
N VAL A 61 -11.77 4.93 -1.64
CA VAL A 61 -10.76 4.41 -0.71
C VAL A 61 -10.22 5.59 0.08
N ARG A 62 -10.16 5.47 1.41
CA ARG A 62 -9.63 6.51 2.29
C ARG A 62 -8.47 5.97 3.10
N ARG A 63 -7.45 6.78 3.30
CA ARG A 63 -6.33 6.52 4.22
C ARG A 63 -6.45 7.36 5.48
N ARG A 64 -6.12 6.78 6.62
CA ARG A 64 -6.02 7.51 7.89
C ARG A 64 -4.68 8.25 7.93
N MET A 65 -4.71 9.53 8.31
CA MET A 65 -3.53 10.38 8.42
C MET A 65 -3.65 11.17 9.73
N GLY A 66 -2.87 10.78 10.74
CA GLY A 66 -3.06 11.26 12.11
C GLY A 66 -4.46 10.96 12.63
N GLU A 67 -5.17 11.99 13.07
CA GLU A 67 -6.55 11.88 13.55
C GLU A 67 -7.60 11.90 12.42
N GLY A 68 -7.21 12.29 11.20
CA GLY A 68 -8.12 12.49 10.08
C GLY A 68 -8.15 11.35 9.05
N TRP A 69 -9.14 11.40 8.17
CA TRP A 69 -9.25 10.54 6.99
C TRP A 69 -9.14 11.38 5.71
N LYS A 70 -8.25 11.00 4.80
CA LYS A 70 -8.11 11.62 3.48
C LYS A 70 -8.40 10.59 2.38
N PRO A 71 -8.85 11.01 1.19
CA PRO A 71 -8.89 10.12 0.03
C PRO A 71 -7.51 9.47 -0.18
N LEU A 72 -7.49 8.20 -0.57
CA LEU A 72 -6.27 7.59 -1.08
C LEU A 72 -5.92 8.30 -2.39
N PRO A 73 -4.67 8.77 -2.57
CA PRO A 73 -4.26 9.37 -3.84
C PRO A 73 -4.45 8.39 -4.99
N ARG A 74 -4.79 8.94 -6.15
CA ARG A 74 -4.83 8.21 -7.42
C ARG A 74 -3.46 8.37 -8.08
N PHE A 75 -2.86 7.26 -8.45
CA PHE A 75 -1.60 7.21 -9.20
C PHE A 75 -1.94 6.72 -10.61
N ASP A 76 -1.92 7.62 -11.59
CA ASP A 76 -2.20 7.27 -12.99
C ASP A 76 -1.00 6.60 -13.67
N GLN A 77 0.20 6.73 -13.08
CA GLN A 77 1.42 6.05 -13.48
C GLN A 77 2.28 5.75 -12.24
N ASP A 78 3.27 4.90 -12.42
CA ASP A 78 4.27 4.61 -11.39
C ASP A 78 5.14 5.84 -11.09
N GLU A 79 5.49 6.05 -9.83
CA GLU A 79 6.25 7.22 -9.37
C GLU A 79 7.69 7.28 -9.92
N ILE A 80 8.35 6.13 -10.16
CA ILE A 80 9.67 6.12 -10.82
C ILE A 80 9.52 6.48 -12.30
N ALA A 81 8.49 5.96 -12.97
CA ALA A 81 8.21 6.34 -14.35
C ALA A 81 7.89 7.84 -14.48
N ARG A 82 7.15 8.42 -13.51
CA ARG A 82 6.91 9.87 -13.41
C ARG A 82 8.20 10.66 -13.28
N LEU A 83 9.07 10.26 -12.37
CA LEU A 83 10.34 10.92 -12.16
C LEU A 83 11.19 10.95 -13.44
N PHE A 84 11.25 9.84 -14.19
CA PHE A 84 12.02 9.81 -15.44
C PHE A 84 11.39 10.64 -16.56
N ALA A 85 10.07 10.72 -16.63
CA ALA A 85 9.38 11.55 -17.63
C ALA A 85 9.53 13.06 -17.38
N GLU A 86 9.73 13.48 -16.13
CA GLU A 86 9.97 14.90 -15.76
C GLU A 86 11.43 15.33 -15.95
N ALA A 87 12.35 14.38 -16.07
CA ALA A 87 13.77 14.63 -16.26
C ALA A 87 14.19 14.80 -17.73
N GLU A 88 13.27 14.60 -18.68
CA GLU A 88 13.40 14.93 -20.11
C GLU A 88 12.95 16.37 -20.41
#